data_AF-A0AAV8YG32-F1
#
_entry.id   AF-A0AAV8YG32-F1
#
_cell.length_a   1.000
_cell.length_b   1.000
_cell.length_c   1.000
_cell.angle_alpha   90.00
_cell.angle_beta   90.00
_cell.angle_gamma   90.00
#
_symmetry.space_group_name_H-M   'P 1'
#
loop_
_entity.id
_entity.type
_entity.pdbx_description
1 polymer ?
#
loop_
_entity_poly.entity_id
_entity_poly.type
_entity_poly.pdbx_seq_one_letter_code
_entity_poly.pdbx_strand_id
1 'polypeptide(L)' 'MIVPRSTQLITQDSEYGLFTVSLFKKVVEEFKLHAREKKFIVRDFTYNEEELAAGKNEITKLVTDKKKQFVRHVINW' A
#
# COMPACT_ATOMS: atom_id res chain seq x y z
N MET A 1 -0.22 18.71 -15.14
CA MET A 1 -0.72 17.93 -16.27
C MET A 1 -0.91 16.47 -15.85
N ILE A 2 -2.00 15.85 -16.28
CA ILE A 2 -2.35 14.44 -16.03
C ILE A 2 -2.11 13.67 -17.33
N VAL A 3 -1.50 12.48 -17.25
CA VAL A 3 -1.29 11.63 -18.44
C VAL A 3 -2.60 10.91 -18.77
N PRO A 4 -3.21 11.13 -19.94
CA PRO A 4 -4.47 10.49 -20.29
C PRO A 4 -4.30 8.98 -20.42
N ARG A 5 -5.36 8.22 -20.07
CA ARG A 5 -5.37 6.74 -20.09
C ARG A 5 -4.27 6.08 -19.23
N SER A 6 -3.71 6.79 -18.26
CA SER A 6 -2.73 6.24 -17.32
C SER A 6 -3.37 5.48 -16.15
N THR A 7 -4.70 5.54 -16.00
CA THR A 7 -5.41 4.87 -14.92
C THR A 7 -5.31 3.35 -15.06
N GLN A 8 -4.78 2.68 -14.04
CA GLN A 8 -4.71 1.22 -13.98
C GLN A 8 -5.20 0.72 -12.63
N LEU A 9 -6.02 -0.33 -12.63
CA LEU A 9 -6.44 -1.02 -11.41
C LEU A 9 -5.28 -1.89 -10.90
N ILE A 10 -4.89 -1.70 -9.65
CA ILE A 10 -3.85 -2.50 -8.97
C ILE A 10 -4.50 -3.70 -8.29
N THR A 11 -5.53 -3.45 -7.49
CA THR A 11 -6.26 -4.45 -6.73
C THR A 11 -7.64 -3.90 -6.39
N GLN A 12 -8.58 -4.79 -6.09
CA GLN A 12 -9.93 -4.43 -5.64
C GLN A 12 -10.37 -5.40 -4.54
N ASP A 13 -11.21 -4.90 -3.65
CA ASP A 13 -11.97 -5.70 -2.70
C ASP A 13 -13.48 -5.53 -2.97
N SER A 14 -14.33 -5.92 -2.02
CA SER A 14 -15.79 -5.84 -2.17
C SER A 14 -16.35 -4.42 -2.16
N GLU A 15 -15.59 -3.43 -1.69
CA GLU A 15 -16.07 -2.07 -1.45
C GLU A 15 -15.25 -1.02 -2.21
N TYR A 16 -13.97 -1.28 -2.49
CA TYR A 16 -13.03 -0.33 -3.07
C TYR A 16 -12.14 -0.92 -4.15
N GLY A 17 -11.72 -0.06 -5.09
CA GLY A 17 -10.66 -0.33 -6.06
C GLY A 17 -9.46 0.58 -5.83
N LEU A 18 -8.25 0.02 -5.80
CA LEU A 18 -7.01 0.77 -5.75
C LEU A 18 -6.48 1.00 -7.17
N PHE A 19 -6.30 2.25 -7.55
CA PHE A 19 -5.84 2.64 -8.88
C PHE A 19 -4.54 3.43 -8.84
N THR A 20 -3.71 3.30 -9.88
CA THR A 20 -2.62 4.24 -10.17
C THR A 20 -3.07 5.30 -11.17
N VAL A 21 -2.43 6.48 -11.12
CA VAL A 21 -2.55 7.53 -12.14
C VAL A 21 -1.18 8.18 -12.31
N SER A 22 -0.75 8.38 -13.55
CA SER A 22 0.51 9.09 -13.85
C SER A 22 0.25 10.57 -14.12
N LEU A 23 0.95 11.44 -13.40
CA LEU A 23 0.83 12.90 -13.52
C LEU A 23 2.16 13.59 -13.23
N PHE A 24 2.28 14.85 -13.64
CA PHE A 24 3.46 15.67 -13.39
C PHE A 24 3.50 16.15 -11.94
N LYS A 25 4.68 16.13 -11.30
CA LYS A 25 4.86 16.46 -9.87
C LYS A 25 4.23 17.81 -9.45
N LYS A 26 4.27 18.82 -10.32
CA LYS A 26 3.74 20.16 -10.03
C LYS A 26 2.21 20.19 -9.80
N VAL A 27 1.46 19.21 -10.31
CA VAL A 27 -0.02 19.19 -10.20
C VAL A 27 -0.54 18.18 -9.18
N VAL A 28 0.32 17.62 -8.34
CA VAL A 28 -0.06 16.62 -7.33
C VAL A 28 -1.09 17.19 -6.34
N GLU A 29 -0.86 18.39 -5.83
CA GLU A 29 -1.76 19.01 -4.84
C GLU A 29 -3.14 19.35 -5.43
N GLU A 30 -3.16 19.90 -6.64
CA GLU A 30 -4.39 20.16 -7.38
C GLU A 30 -5.17 18.85 -7.66
N PHE A 31 -4.47 17.77 -8.03
CA PHE A 31 -5.08 16.46 -8.24
C PHE A 31 -5.69 15.91 -6.93
N LYS A 32 -4.97 16.03 -5.81
CA LYS A 32 -5.47 15.60 -4.48
C LYS A 32 -6.75 16.34 -4.09
N LEU A 33 -6.82 17.64 -4.35
CA LEU A 33 -8.01 18.45 -4.07
C LEU A 33 -9.24 17.93 -4.85
N HIS A 34 -9.13 17.86 -6.18
CA HIS A 34 -10.23 17.40 -7.03
C HIS A 34 -10.62 15.94 -6.78
N ALA A 35 -9.67 15.08 -6.40
CA ALA A 35 -9.95 13.71 -6.01
C ALA A 35 -10.83 13.65 -4.75
N ARG A 36 -10.49 14.46 -3.73
CA ARG A 36 -11.27 14.53 -2.47
C ARG A 36 -12.68 15.06 -2.68
N GLU A 37 -12.86 16.08 -3.52
CA GLU A 37 -14.18 16.62 -3.88
C GLU A 37 -15.09 15.56 -4.52
N LYS A 38 -14.50 14.62 -5.27
CA LYS A 38 -15.17 13.49 -5.90
C LYS A 38 -15.21 12.24 -5.02
N LYS A 39 -14.88 12.37 -3.72
CA LYS A 39 -14.86 11.28 -2.73
C LYS A 39 -13.86 10.16 -3.03
N PHE A 40 -12.82 10.44 -3.82
CA PHE A 40 -11.68 9.55 -3.95
C PHE A 40 -10.69 9.81 -2.81
N ILE A 41 -10.12 8.72 -2.28
CA ILE A 41 -9.08 8.77 -1.25
C ILE A 41 -7.72 8.62 -1.94
N VAL A 42 -6.91 9.68 -1.90
CA VAL A 42 -5.52 9.62 -2.40
C VAL A 42 -4.62 9.10 -1.29
N ARG A 43 -3.96 7.97 -1.51
CA ARG A 43 -2.97 7.41 -0.58
C ARG A 43 -1.61 8.10 -0.78
N ASP A 44 -1.05 8.63 0.30
CA ASP A 44 0.33 9.08 0.30
C ASP A 44 1.24 7.86 0.27
N PHE A 45 2.02 7.73 -0.80
CA PHE A 45 2.99 6.66 -0.99
C PHE A 45 4.27 7.27 -1.55
N THR A 46 5.36 7.08 -0.80
CA THR A 46 6.70 7.41 -1.26
C THR A 46 7.43 6.10 -1.47
N TYR A 47 7.91 5.86 -2.68
CA TYR A 47 8.72 4.68 -2.94
C TYR A 47 10.07 4.83 -2.21
N ASN A 48 10.33 3.96 -1.24
CA ASN A 48 11.59 3.86 -0.53
C ASN A 48 12.00 2.38 -0.48
N GLU A 49 13.07 2.01 -1.19
CA GLU A 49 13.53 0.61 -1.28
C GLU A 49 13.94 0.04 0.07
N GLU A 50 14.55 0.85 0.92
CA GLU A 50 15.02 0.43 2.25
C GLU A 50 13.84 0.10 3.16
N GLU A 51 12.80 0.96 3.17
CA GLU A 51 11.58 0.73 3.94
C GLU A 51 10.81 -0.49 3.42
N LEU A 52 10.74 -0.67 2.10
CA LEU A 52 10.10 -1.86 1.51
C LEU A 52 10.83 -3.14 1.89
N ALA A 53 12.16 -3.15 1.88
CA ALA A 53 12.95 -4.30 2.30
C ALA A 53 12.80 -4.58 3.79
N ALA A 54 12.85 -3.54 4.63
CA ALA A 54 12.65 -3.64 6.08
C ALA A 54 11.27 -4.22 6.43
N GLY A 55 10.20 -3.72 5.79
CA GLY A 55 8.83 -4.22 6.02
C GLY A 55 8.66 -5.69 5.66
N LYS A 56 9.24 -6.15 4.54
CA LYS A 56 9.22 -7.59 4.17
C LYS A 56 9.94 -8.46 5.20
N ASN A 57 11.08 -8.00 5.71
CA ASN A 57 11.84 -8.70 6.73
C ASN A 57 11.07 -8.79 8.05
N GLU A 58 10.40 -7.72 8.46
CA GLU A 58 9.58 -7.69 9.68
C GLU A 58 8.42 -8.68 9.62
N ILE A 59 7.66 -8.70 8.51
CA ILE A 59 6.57 -9.67 8.31
C ILE A 59 7.10 -11.10 8.44
N THR A 60 8.24 -11.39 7.82
CA THR A 60 8.83 -12.73 7.84
C THR A 60 9.27 -13.14 9.25
N LYS A 61 9.86 -12.21 10.01
CA LYS A 61 10.24 -12.42 11.41
C LYS A 61 9.00 -12.71 12.28
N LEU A 62 7.97 -11.89 12.18
CA LEU A 62 6.74 -12.05 12.96
C LEU A 62 6.03 -13.40 12.68
N VAL A 63 5.99 -13.83 11.42
CA VAL A 63 5.45 -15.16 11.05
C VAL A 63 6.27 -16.30 11.68
N THR A 64 7.59 -16.16 11.66
CA THR A 64 8.50 -17.15 12.24
C THR A 64 8.38 -17.21 13.76
N ASP A 65 8.28 -16.06 14.42
CA ASP A 65 8.14 -15.98 15.87
C ASP A 65 6.79 -16.51 16.33
N LYS A 66 5.70 -16.22 15.60
CA LYS A 66 4.38 -16.83 15.85
C LYS A 66 4.42 -18.35 15.75
N LYS A 67 5.10 -18.91 14.74
CA LYS A 67 5.29 -20.37 14.62
C LYS A 67 6.08 -20.94 15.78
N LYS A 68 7.20 -20.31 16.18
CA LYS A 68 8.01 -20.74 17.32
C LYS A 68 7.23 -20.67 18.64
N GLN A 69 6.46 -19.60 18.86
CA GLN A 69 5.60 -19.47 20.03
C GLN A 69 4.54 -20.56 20.05
N PHE A 70 3.88 -20.83 18.92
CA PHE A 70 2.89 -21.90 18.81
C PHE A 70 3.48 -23.28 19.14
N VAL A 71 4.61 -23.64 18.53
CA VAL A 71 5.34 -24.89 18.82
C VAL A 71 5.71 -24.98 20.30
N ARG A 72 6.21 -23.90 20.89
CA ARG A 72 6.63 -23.87 22.30
C ARG A 72 5.46 -24.00 23.28
N HIS A 73 4.29 -23.46 22.96
CA HIS A 73 3.11 -23.53 23.83
C HIS A 73 2.28 -24.81 23.65
N VAL A 74 2.36 -25.45 22.48
CA VAL A 74 1.58 -26.67 22.18
C VAL A 74 2.36 -27.96 22.48
N ILE A 75 3.69 -27.97 22.36
CA ILE A 75 4.51 -29.19 22.54
C ILE A 75 5.06 -29.35 23.97
N ASN A 76 5.19 -28.26 24.74
CA ASN A 76 5.69 -28.29 26.11
C ASN A 76 4.59 -28.19 27.19
N TRP A 77 3.35 -28.53 26.84
CA TRP A 77 2.25 -28.77 27.79
C TRP A 77 1.95 -30.27 27.86
#